data_AF-A0A673D0E1-F1
#
_entry.id   AF-A0A673D0E1-F1
#
_cell.length_a   1.000
_cell.length_b   1.000
_cell.length_c   1.000
_cell.angle_alpha   90.00
_cell.angle_beta   90.00
_cell.angle_gamma   90.00
#
_symmetry.space_group_name_H-M   'P 1'
#
loop_
_entity.id
_entity.type
_entity.pdbx_description
1 polymer ?
#
loop_
_entity_poly.entity_id
_entity_poly.type
_entity_poly.pdbx_seq_one_letter_code
_entity_poly.pdbx_strand_id
1 'polypeptide(L)'
;MKEICLFNNGKAVVSSVLTVSSYHSTSVSHFYIGQFCLGQIRVTTFRYCKPTPYLARVNTGLYKRMRWNVQRLEYEMELQTDKEHFFLCYEDVLVRHAESDRNIQGVPQSNMVRMWSIGKWVQVDPNPDTEDIYEWILCEVPKANYQTLLLLGTDEPSCCTATDFLQQLLTHNQTFNFIK
;
A
#
# COMPACT_ATOMS: atom_id res chain seq x y z
N MET A 1 -10.44 2.82 -21.32
CA MET A 1 -9.84 4.14 -21.00
C MET A 1 -9.24 4.02 -19.60
N LYS A 2 -7.93 4.17 -19.43
CA LYS A 2 -7.26 4.02 -18.12
C LYS A 2 -6.76 5.40 -17.70
N GLU A 3 -7.37 5.95 -16.66
CA GLU A 3 -6.92 7.19 -16.05
C GLU A 3 -5.60 6.97 -15.31
N ILE A 4 -4.63 7.84 -15.59
CA ILE A 4 -3.33 7.89 -14.94
C ILE A 4 -3.29 9.22 -14.18
N CYS A 5 -3.29 9.14 -12.85
CA CYS A 5 -3.12 10.30 -11.97
C CYS A 5 -1.63 10.63 -11.82
N LEU A 6 -1.20 11.83 -12.19
CA LEU A 6 0.12 12.38 -11.84
C LEU A 6 -0.06 13.46 -10.77
N PHE A 7 0.76 13.42 -9.73
CA PHE A 7 0.74 14.36 -8.61
C PHE A 7 1.94 15.30 -8.68
N ASN A 8 1.70 16.61 -8.76
CA ASN A 8 2.71 17.65 -8.62
C ASN A 8 2.33 18.54 -7.41
N ASN A 9 3.17 18.59 -6.38
CA ASN A 9 2.95 19.37 -5.16
C ASN A 9 1.57 19.13 -4.51
N GLY A 10 1.14 17.88 -4.41
CA GLY A 10 -0.16 17.52 -3.83
C GLY A 10 -1.39 17.89 -4.68
N LYS A 11 -1.20 18.38 -5.91
CA LYS A 11 -2.27 18.59 -6.90
C LYS A 11 -2.08 17.64 -8.08
N ALA A 12 -3.18 17.06 -8.55
CA ALA A 12 -3.16 16.31 -9.79
C ALA A 12 -2.81 17.26 -10.95
N VAL A 13 -1.62 17.13 -11.54
CA VAL A 13 -1.19 17.93 -12.69
C VAL A 13 -0.96 16.96 -13.83
N VAL A 14 -1.86 16.99 -14.82
CA VAL A 14 -1.66 16.30 -16.09
C VAL A 14 -0.59 17.06 -16.87
N SER A 15 0.69 16.68 -16.72
CA SER A 15 1.72 16.94 -17.74
C SER A 15 3.03 16.20 -17.45
N SER A 16 3.66 15.73 -18.53
CA SER A 16 4.96 15.06 -18.68
C SER A 16 5.11 13.66 -18.08
N VAL A 17 5.10 12.70 -19.00
CA VAL A 17 5.13 11.25 -18.85
C VAL A 17 6.58 10.75 -18.84
N LEU A 18 6.97 9.96 -17.84
CA LEU A 18 8.09 9.01 -17.98
C LEU A 18 7.49 7.60 -18.02
N THR A 19 7.06 7.19 -19.21
CA THR A 19 6.81 5.80 -19.55
C THR A 19 8.13 5.16 -19.94
N VAL A 20 8.56 4.11 -19.23
CA VAL A 20 9.49 3.14 -19.82
C VAL A 20 8.66 2.28 -20.77
N SER A 21 8.52 2.72 -22.02
CA SER A 21 8.04 1.85 -23.10
C SER A 21 9.22 0.99 -23.57
N SER A 22 9.29 -0.28 -23.16
CA SER A 22 10.17 -1.21 -23.86
C SER A 22 9.56 -1.49 -25.23
N TYR A 23 10.30 -1.19 -26.30
CA TYR A 23 9.89 -1.29 -27.71
C TYR A 23 9.77 -2.73 -28.23
N HIS A 24 9.15 -3.63 -27.48
CA HIS A 24 8.69 -4.91 -28.00
C HIS A 24 7.28 -5.25 -27.49
N SER A 25 6.37 -5.38 -28.44
CA SER A 25 4.97 -5.75 -28.27
C SER A 25 4.84 -7.15 -27.66
N THR A 26 4.75 -7.23 -26.34
CA THR A 26 4.10 -8.31 -25.55
C THR A 26 4.29 -8.12 -24.04
N SER A 27 5.18 -7.25 -23.57
CA SER A 27 5.38 -7.02 -22.13
C SER A 27 4.81 -5.66 -21.71
N VAL A 28 3.52 -5.60 -21.39
CA VAL A 28 2.95 -4.45 -20.67
C VAL A 28 3.27 -4.64 -19.20
N SER A 29 4.14 -3.79 -18.64
CA SER A 29 4.49 -3.83 -17.23
C SER A 29 3.23 -3.87 -16.35
N HIS A 30 3.19 -4.79 -15.38
CA HIS A 30 2.00 -5.05 -14.55
C HIS A 30 1.74 -3.99 -13.47
N PHE A 31 2.43 -2.85 -13.53
CA PHE A 31 2.31 -1.78 -12.54
C PHE A 31 2.59 -0.38 -13.12
N TYR A 32 2.12 0.64 -12.40
CA TYR A 32 2.45 2.05 -12.62
C TYR A 32 3.34 2.57 -11.48
N ILE A 33 4.33 3.41 -11.78
CA ILE A 33 5.19 4.07 -10.79
C ILE A 33 5.03 5.58 -10.90
N GLY A 34 4.94 6.27 -9.77
CA GLY A 34 5.05 7.72 -9.67
C GLY A 34 5.86 8.12 -8.44
N GLN A 35 6.35 9.35 -8.41
CA GLN A 35 7.04 9.90 -7.24
C GLN A 35 6.68 11.37 -7.06
N PHE A 36 6.52 11.80 -5.82
CA PHE A 36 6.33 13.21 -5.46
C PHE A 36 6.95 13.51 -4.10
N CYS A 37 7.11 14.79 -3.78
CA CYS A 37 7.54 15.24 -2.47
C CYS A 37 6.41 16.04 -1.78
N LEU A 38 6.30 15.88 -0.47
CA LEU A 38 5.43 16.63 0.43
C LEU A 38 6.31 17.21 1.54
N GLY A 39 6.77 18.46 1.34
CA GLY A 39 7.81 19.04 2.20
C GLY A 39 9.10 18.21 2.17
N GLN A 40 9.57 17.79 3.35
CA GLN A 40 10.72 16.91 3.53
C GLN A 40 10.40 15.41 3.32
N ILE A 41 9.17 15.04 2.94
CA ILE A 41 8.80 13.63 2.71
C ILE A 41 8.82 13.36 1.21
N ARG A 42 9.59 12.37 0.77
CA ARG A 42 9.54 11.79 -0.58
C ARG A 42 8.65 10.55 -0.57
N VAL A 43 7.70 10.49 -1.49
CA VAL A 43 6.79 9.35 -1.65
C VAL A 43 6.93 8.76 -3.05
N THR A 44 7.27 7.48 -3.13
CA THR A 44 7.26 6.72 -4.39
C THR A 44 6.08 5.75 -4.40
N THR A 45 5.18 5.91 -5.34
CA THR A 45 3.94 5.15 -5.51
C THR A 45 4.11 4.03 -6.52
N PHE A 46 3.58 2.85 -6.21
CA PHE A 46 3.50 1.69 -7.09
C PHE A 46 2.06 1.18 -7.11
N ARG A 47 1.45 1.03 -8.29
CA ARG A 47 0.09 0.46 -8.42
C ARG A 47 0.13 -0.88 -9.12
N TYR A 48 -0.48 -1.90 -8.55
CA TYR A 48 -0.58 -3.23 -9.14
C TYR A 48 -1.83 -3.36 -10.02
N CYS A 49 -1.65 -3.77 -11.27
CA CYS A 49 -2.75 -3.99 -12.23
C CYS A 49 -3.59 -5.23 -11.89
N LYS A 50 -3.02 -6.19 -11.16
CA LYS A 50 -3.69 -7.41 -10.68
C LYS A 50 -3.58 -7.48 -9.16
N PRO A 51 -4.61 -8.01 -8.47
CA PRO A 51 -4.48 -8.32 -7.05
C PRO A 51 -3.28 -9.22 -6.82
N THR A 52 -2.40 -8.80 -5.92
CA THR A 52 -1.21 -9.57 -5.54
C THR A 52 -1.33 -9.90 -4.06
N PRO A 53 -1.01 -11.12 -3.61
CA PRO A 53 -0.92 -11.40 -2.18
C PRO A 53 -0.02 -10.37 -1.46
N TYR A 54 -0.42 -9.99 -0.26
CA TYR A 54 0.35 -9.06 0.57
C TYR A 54 1.75 -9.63 0.84
N LEU A 55 1.82 -10.87 1.34
CA LEU A 55 3.04 -11.66 1.50
C LEU A 55 3.22 -12.69 0.37
N ALA A 56 4.46 -12.99 0.01
CA ALA A 56 4.76 -13.88 -1.12
C ALA A 56 4.49 -15.36 -0.83
N ARG A 57 4.68 -15.81 0.41
CA ARG A 57 4.60 -17.24 0.79
C ARG A 57 3.37 -17.61 1.63
N VAL A 58 2.83 -16.67 2.38
CA VAL A 58 1.73 -16.92 3.31
C VAL A 58 0.47 -16.28 2.75
N ASN A 59 -0.58 -17.09 2.58
CA ASN A 59 -1.89 -16.57 2.24
C ASN A 59 -2.54 -15.98 3.50
N THR A 60 -2.48 -14.66 3.63
CA THR A 60 -3.12 -13.94 4.73
C THR A 60 -4.58 -13.54 4.43
N GLY A 61 -5.09 -13.84 3.23
CA GLY A 61 -6.35 -13.30 2.74
C GLY A 61 -6.30 -11.82 2.34
N LEU A 62 -5.14 -11.16 2.53
CA LEU A 62 -4.92 -9.76 2.23
C LEU A 62 -4.22 -9.59 0.89
N TYR A 63 -4.77 -8.74 0.02
CA TYR A 63 -4.26 -8.50 -1.32
C TYR A 63 -3.90 -7.03 -1.51
N LYS A 64 -2.70 -6.75 -2.02
CA LYS A 64 -2.22 -5.40 -2.29
C LYS A 64 -2.66 -4.88 -3.66
N ARG A 65 -3.08 -3.62 -3.66
CA ARG A 65 -3.47 -2.85 -4.85
C ARG A 65 -2.50 -1.71 -5.12
N MET A 66 -2.00 -1.06 -4.08
CA MET A 66 -0.95 -0.03 -4.18
C MET A 66 0.08 -0.19 -3.06
N ARG A 67 1.31 0.26 -3.33
CA ARG A 67 2.40 0.42 -2.36
C ARG A 67 2.91 1.85 -2.44
N TRP A 68 3.19 2.45 -1.30
CA TRP A 68 3.94 3.68 -1.20
C TRP A 68 5.21 3.44 -0.38
N ASN A 69 6.34 3.87 -0.92
CA ASN A 69 7.59 3.96 -0.18
C ASN A 69 7.72 5.41 0.26
N VAL A 70 7.82 5.62 1.56
CA VAL A 70 7.90 6.93 2.18
C VAL A 70 9.28 7.08 2.77
N GLN A 71 9.99 8.12 2.33
CA GLN A 71 11.32 8.46 2.81
C GLN A 71 11.28 9.87 3.38
N ARG A 72 11.68 10.03 4.63
CA ARG A 72 11.85 11.35 5.27
C ARG A 72 13.25 11.84 4.92
N LEU A 73 13.37 13.08 4.44
CA LEU A 73 14.64 13.66 4.01
C LEU A 73 15.16 14.55 5.15
N GLU A 74 16.31 14.21 5.71
CA GLU A 74 17.02 15.08 6.63
C GLU A 74 17.93 16.03 5.84
N TYR A 75 18.08 17.26 6.32
CA TYR A 75 18.69 18.37 5.56
C TYR A 75 20.19 18.21 5.29
N GLU A 76 20.90 17.35 6.05
CA GLU A 76 22.37 17.41 6.09
C GLU A 76 23.08 16.16 5.55
N MET A 77 22.43 15.02 5.40
CA MET A 77 23.08 13.82 4.85
C MET A 77 22.07 12.98 4.05
N GLU A 78 22.37 12.66 2.79
CA GLU A 78 21.71 11.58 2.04
C GLU A 78 22.02 10.18 2.64
N LEU A 79 22.35 10.11 3.94
CA LEU A 79 22.49 8.86 4.66
C LEU A 79 21.08 8.32 4.94
N GLN A 80 20.69 7.37 4.09
CA GLN A 80 19.87 6.21 4.40
C GLN A 80 18.84 6.41 5.53
N THR A 81 17.90 7.32 5.30
CA THR A 81 16.77 7.50 6.21
C THR A 81 15.85 6.29 6.17
N ASP A 82 15.23 5.99 7.33
CA ASP A 82 14.31 4.87 7.49
C ASP A 82 13.20 4.94 6.42
N LYS A 83 13.04 3.85 5.68
CA LYS A 83 12.08 3.76 4.57
C LYS A 83 10.83 3.08 5.08
N GLU A 84 9.78 3.86 5.26
CA GLU A 84 8.48 3.34 5.66
C GLU A 84 7.72 2.83 4.43
N HIS A 85 7.13 1.65 4.54
CA HIS A 85 6.33 1.06 3.47
C HIS A 85 4.85 1.00 3.86
N PHE A 86 4.00 1.60 3.02
CA PHE A 86 2.55 1.60 3.19
C PHE A 86 1.87 0.89 2.03
N PHE A 87 0.72 0.29 2.28
CA PHE A 87 -0.02 -0.48 1.29
C PHE A 87 -1.51 -0.19 1.35
N LEU A 88 -2.11 -0.02 0.17
CA LEU A 88 -3.55 -0.15 -0.01
C LEU A 88 -3.83 -1.62 -0.25
N CYS A 89 -4.59 -2.22 0.65
CA CYS A 89 -4.98 -3.61 0.58
C CYS A 89 -6.49 -3.75 0.58
N TYR A 90 -6.92 -4.94 0.15
CA TYR A 90 -8.26 -5.41 0.42
C TYR A 90 -8.22 -6.82 1.01
N GLU A 91 -9.26 -7.16 1.75
CA GLU A 91 -9.58 -8.51 2.19
C GLU A 91 -11.07 -8.78 1.93
N ASP A 92 -11.43 -10.03 1.67
CA ASP A 92 -12.83 -10.42 1.49
C ASP A 92 -13.35 -10.96 2.85
N VAL A 93 -14.30 -10.24 3.46
CA VAL A 93 -14.81 -10.49 4.83
C VAL A 93 -16.22 -11.06 4.77
N LEU A 94 -16.51 -12.07 5.59
CA LEU A 94 -17.86 -12.65 5.69
C LEU A 94 -18.83 -11.68 6.40
N VAL A 95 -19.90 -11.30 5.71
CA VAL A 95 -21.01 -10.56 6.31
C VAL A 95 -21.94 -11.54 7.00
N ARG A 96 -21.92 -11.58 8.33
CA ARG A 96 -22.94 -12.27 9.11
C ARG A 96 -24.15 -11.37 9.21
N HIS A 97 -25.20 -11.67 8.46
CA HIS A 97 -26.50 -11.05 8.70
C HIS A 97 -26.96 -11.43 10.11
N ALA A 98 -27.24 -10.43 10.95
CA ALA A 98 -27.94 -10.65 12.20
C ALA A 98 -29.26 -11.34 11.89
N GLU A 99 -29.52 -12.44 12.60
CA GLU A 99 -30.60 -13.38 12.37
C GLU A 99 -31.94 -12.67 12.08
N SER A 100 -32.42 -12.81 10.84
CA SER A 100 -33.84 -12.65 10.54
C SER A 100 -34.26 -13.77 9.59
N ASP A 101 -34.91 -14.74 10.23
CA ASP A 101 -35.89 -15.70 9.74
C ASP A 101 -35.66 -16.50 8.45
N ARG A 102 -35.52 -17.81 8.68
CA ARG A 102 -36.25 -18.94 8.08
C ARG A 102 -36.33 -19.04 6.56
N ASN A 103 -35.86 -20.21 6.10
CA ASN A 103 -36.22 -20.89 4.86
C ASN A 103 -35.94 -20.15 3.56
N ILE A 104 -34.88 -20.54 2.87
CA ILE A 104 -34.96 -20.97 1.46
C ILE A 104 -33.75 -21.85 1.16
N GLN A 105 -34.04 -23.03 0.62
CA GLN A 105 -33.08 -23.97 0.08
C GLN A 105 -32.45 -23.37 -1.18
N GLY A 106 -31.19 -22.95 -1.07
CA GLY A 106 -30.40 -22.42 -2.17
C GLY A 106 -28.95 -22.34 -1.74
N VAL A 107 -28.04 -22.76 -2.63
CA VAL A 107 -26.58 -22.71 -2.47
C VAL A 107 -26.17 -21.41 -1.78
N PRO A 108 -25.36 -21.43 -0.70
CA PRO A 108 -24.98 -20.20 -0.04
C PRO A 108 -24.15 -19.39 -1.04
N GLN A 109 -24.76 -18.34 -1.61
CA GLN A 109 -23.99 -17.26 -2.19
C GLN A 109 -23.06 -16.80 -1.08
N SER A 110 -21.76 -16.93 -1.34
CA SER A 110 -20.73 -16.46 -0.45
C SER A 110 -20.97 -14.97 -0.18
N ASN A 111 -21.61 -14.63 0.94
CA ASN A 111 -21.84 -13.26 1.40
C ASN A 111 -20.53 -12.64 1.91
N MET A 112 -19.50 -12.68 1.06
CA MET A 112 -18.22 -12.04 1.30
C MET A 112 -18.28 -10.65 0.70
N VAL A 113 -17.90 -9.66 1.49
CA VAL A 113 -17.78 -8.27 1.06
C VAL A 113 -16.31 -7.89 1.12
N ARG A 114 -15.84 -7.28 0.04
CA ARG A 114 -14.48 -6.75 -0.04
C ARG A 114 -14.36 -5.53 0.84
N MET A 115 -13.39 -5.52 1.74
CA MET A 115 -13.08 -4.40 2.61
C MET A 115 -11.70 -3.84 2.25
N TRP A 116 -11.63 -2.54 2.00
CA TRP A 116 -10.43 -1.81 1.64
C TRP A 116 -9.81 -1.12 2.85
N SER A 117 -8.48 -1.12 2.92
CA SER A 117 -7.74 -0.48 4.00
C SER A 117 -6.36 0.02 3.56
N ILE A 118 -5.87 1.05 4.26
CA ILE A 118 -4.48 1.50 4.19
C ILE A 118 -3.78 1.06 5.47
N GLY A 119 -2.59 0.50 5.33
CA GLY A 119 -1.81 -0.01 6.44
C GLY A 119 -0.32 0.07 6.20
N LYS A 120 0.44 0.05 7.30
CA LYS A 120 1.89 0.05 7.32
C LYS A 120 2.42 -1.38 7.33
N TRP A 121 3.49 -1.61 6.59
CA TRP A 121 4.26 -2.84 6.68
C TRP A 121 5.25 -2.72 7.83
N VAL A 122 5.21 -3.69 8.74
CA VAL A 122 6.04 -3.73 9.93
C VAL A 122 6.83 -5.02 9.89
N GLN A 123 8.15 -4.92 9.79
CA GLN A 123 9.03 -6.08 9.81
C GLN A 123 8.90 -6.85 11.13
N VAL A 124 8.83 -8.17 11.04
CA VAL A 124 8.76 -9.06 12.19
C VAL A 124 9.96 -10.00 12.22
N ASP A 125 10.36 -10.53 11.07
CA ASP A 125 11.42 -11.53 10.95
C ASP A 125 12.13 -11.31 9.60
N PRO A 126 13.47 -11.14 9.55
CA PRO A 126 14.40 -11.13 10.68
C PRO A 126 14.11 -9.93 11.61
N ASN A 127 14.58 -9.98 12.86
CA ASN A 127 14.37 -8.90 13.80
C ASN A 127 14.99 -7.60 13.21
N PRO A 128 14.23 -6.50 13.05
CA PRO A 128 14.76 -5.27 12.45
C PRO A 128 15.91 -4.67 13.27
N ASP A 129 15.95 -4.93 14.58
CA ASP A 129 16.98 -4.43 15.50
C ASP A 129 18.15 -5.41 15.69
N THR A 130 18.21 -6.49 14.91
CA THR A 130 19.31 -7.46 14.99
C THR A 130 20.57 -6.89 14.36
N GLU A 131 21.70 -6.99 15.07
CA GLU A 131 23.02 -6.72 14.51
C GLU A 131 23.59 -7.95 13.76
N ASP A 132 22.95 -9.12 13.91
CA ASP A 132 23.39 -10.34 13.25
C ASP A 132 22.92 -10.37 11.79
N ILE A 133 23.83 -10.02 10.89
CA ILE A 133 23.60 -10.05 9.44
C ILE A 133 23.24 -11.45 8.91
N TYR A 134 23.62 -12.53 9.61
CA TYR A 134 23.26 -13.89 9.19
C TYR A 134 21.76 -14.14 9.30
N GLU A 135 21.04 -13.52 10.24
CA GLU A 135 19.59 -13.61 10.29
C GLU A 135 18.96 -13.07 9.00
N TRP A 136 19.50 -11.97 8.47
CA TRP A 136 19.05 -11.39 7.21
C TRP A 136 19.45 -12.22 5.98
N ILE A 137 20.68 -12.74 5.96
CA ILE A 137 21.19 -13.52 4.82
C ILE A 137 20.49 -14.89 4.73
N LEU A 138 20.21 -15.52 5.87
CA LEU A 138 19.59 -16.84 5.94
C LEU A 138 18.06 -16.77 5.89
N CYS A 139 17.46 -15.58 6.04
CA CYS A 139 16.03 -15.41 5.91
C CYS A 139 15.61 -15.55 4.44
N GLU A 140 15.02 -16.69 4.09
CA GLU A 140 14.54 -16.93 2.72
C GLU A 140 13.44 -15.94 2.30
N VAL A 141 12.53 -15.59 3.22
CA VAL A 141 11.44 -14.63 2.98
C VAL A 141 11.14 -13.86 4.27
N PRO A 142 11.33 -12.53 4.28
CA PRO A 142 11.00 -11.71 5.43
C PRO A 142 9.51 -11.81 5.80
N LYS A 143 9.23 -11.95 7.09
CA LYS A 143 7.88 -11.86 7.64
C LYS A 143 7.59 -10.44 8.06
N ALA A 144 6.35 -10.04 7.84
CA ALA A 144 5.88 -8.74 8.24
C ALA A 144 4.40 -8.77 8.59
N ASN A 145 4.04 -7.87 9.49
CA ASN A 145 2.67 -7.60 9.84
C ASN A 145 2.13 -6.45 9.00
N TYR A 146 0.86 -6.58 8.64
CA TYR A 146 0.08 -5.47 8.11
C TYR A 146 -0.59 -4.74 9.29
N GLN A 147 -0.06 -3.57 9.65
CA GLN A 147 -0.67 -2.72 10.66
C GLN A 147 -1.70 -1.82 9.98
N THR A 148 -2.98 -2.16 10.08
CA THR A 148 -4.08 -1.34 9.55
C THR A 148 -4.09 0.04 10.22
N LEU A 149 -4.08 1.10 9.41
CA LEU A 149 -4.12 2.49 9.86
C LEU A 149 -5.45 3.16 9.55
N LEU A 150 -6.08 2.80 8.42
CA LEU A 150 -7.33 3.38 7.97
C LEU A 150 -8.19 2.33 7.26
N LEU A 151 -9.45 2.20 7.67
CA LEU A 151 -10.47 1.41 6.99
C LEU A 151 -11.23 2.32 6.02
N LEU A 152 -11.33 1.92 4.76
CA LEU A 152 -11.97 2.70 3.69
C LEU A 152 -13.38 2.20 3.32
N GLY A 153 -13.75 1.00 3.77
CA GLY A 153 -15.05 0.41 3.48
C GLY A 153 -15.03 -0.47 2.23
N THR A 154 -16.17 -0.56 1.54
CA THR A 154 -16.40 -1.56 0.49
C THR A 154 -16.00 -1.13 -0.91
N ASP A 155 -16.00 0.18 -1.14
CA ASP A 155 -15.76 0.75 -2.45
C ASP A 155 -14.26 0.87 -2.73
N GLU A 156 -13.81 0.43 -3.91
CA GLU A 156 -12.42 0.57 -4.31
C GLU A 156 -12.07 2.05 -4.47
N PRO A 157 -11.13 2.61 -3.68
CA PRO A 157 -10.72 3.99 -3.86
C PRO A 157 -9.95 4.14 -5.18
N SER A 158 -10.09 5.30 -5.82
CA SER A 158 -9.21 5.64 -6.93
C SER A 158 -7.76 5.75 -6.46
N CYS A 159 -6.80 5.61 -7.38
CA CYS A 159 -5.38 5.79 -7.05
C CYS A 159 -5.10 7.15 -6.44
N CYS A 160 -5.83 8.16 -6.92
CA CYS A 160 -5.70 9.51 -6.47
C CYS A 160 -6.17 9.63 -5.01
N THR A 161 -7.43 9.25 -4.78
CA THR A 161 -8.09 9.28 -3.47
C THR A 161 -7.31 8.49 -2.42
N ALA A 162 -6.81 7.31 -2.78
CA ALA A 162 -6.00 6.49 -1.87
C ALA A 162 -4.68 7.17 -1.49
N THR A 163 -4.05 7.86 -2.44
CA THR A 163 -2.81 8.62 -2.19
C THR A 163 -3.09 9.85 -1.31
N ASP A 164 -4.22 10.52 -1.52
CA ASP A 164 -4.63 11.66 -0.69
C ASP A 164 -4.87 11.24 0.77
N PHE A 165 -5.53 10.10 1.00
CA PHE A 165 -5.69 9.53 2.34
C PHE A 165 -4.34 9.23 3.00
N LEU A 166 -3.38 8.65 2.26
CA LEU A 166 -2.04 8.44 2.78
C LEU A 166 -1.36 9.76 3.13
N GLN A 167 -1.44 10.77 2.27
CA GLN A 167 -0.84 12.09 2.56
C GLN A 167 -1.43 12.69 3.84
N GLN A 168 -2.74 12.57 4.05
CA GLN A 168 -3.38 13.00 5.29
C GLN A 168 -2.81 12.25 6.50
N LEU A 169 -2.69 10.91 6.43
CA LEU A 169 -2.09 10.11 7.50
C LEU A 169 -0.64 10.54 7.80
N LEU A 170 0.17 10.76 6.77
CA LEU A 170 1.57 11.17 6.93
C LEU A 170 1.71 12.56 7.56
N THR A 171 0.83 13.49 7.18
CA THR A 171 0.84 14.88 7.69
C THR A 171 0.37 14.94 9.14
N HIS A 172 -0.67 14.20 9.52
CA HIS A 172 -1.16 14.15 10.91
C HIS A 172 -0.11 13.54 11.86
N ASN A 173 0.68 12.58 11.40
CA ASN A 173 1.75 11.97 12.19
C ASN A 173 3.00 12.87 12.32
N GLN A 174 3.15 13.93 11.50
CA GLN A 174 4.24 14.90 11.67
C GLN A 174 4.00 15.86 12.84
N THR A 175 2.75 16.22 13.12
CA THR A 175 2.40 17.19 14.17
C THR A 175 2.79 16.78 15.59
N PHE A 176 3.02 15.49 15.86
CA PHE A 176 3.45 15.01 17.18
C PHE A 176 4.97 15.01 17.41
N ASN A 177 5.78 15.18 16.37
CA ASN A 177 7.25 15.10 16.49
C ASN A 177 7.95 16.47 16.61
N PHE A 178 7.20 17.57 16.68
CA PHE A 178 7.76 18.94 16.84
C PHE A 178 7.61 19.53 18.25
N ILE A 179 7.22 18.72 19.24
CA ILE A 179 7.24 19.10 20.66
C ILE A 179 8.15 18.11 21.40
N LYS A 180 9.46 18.35 21.36
CA LYS A 180 10.43 17.88 22.34
C LYS A 180 11.47 18.97 22.55
#